data_AF-A0A933RRP2-F1
#
_entry.id   AF-A0A933RRP2-F1
#
_cell.length_a   1.000
_cell.length_b   1.000
_cell.length_c   1.000
_cell.angle_alpha   90.00
_cell.angle_beta   90.00
_cell.angle_gamma   90.00
#
_symmetry.space_group_name_H-M   'P 1'
#
loop_
_entity.id
_entity.type
_entity.pdbx_description
1 polymer ?
#
loop_
_entity_poly.entity_id
_entity_poly.type
_entity_poly.pdbx_seq_one_letter_code
_entity_poly.pdbx_strand_id
1 'polypeptide(L)'
;MSRIAEYELQVGGAIYVWIGGHSAEEATMRKESMSRGAGLSWRDALTGKHRVGQAPDSWGMLPRHVRNGVIGTVLVVGFVGCATASGTMPSPGQLAAGGVAASEADMAALGRGRALAVTECTTCHRLYWPHEYPAEAWPGIVRKMGPRASLTGDQMEDLSVYLVTASKAARKTEGAGGH
;
A
#
# COMPACT_ATOMS: atom_id res chain seq x y z
N MET A 1 15.55 48.55 -36.74
CA MET A 1 14.32 47.88 -36.31
C MET A 1 14.35 46.48 -36.93
N SER A 2 14.51 45.35 -36.25
CA SER A 2 14.58 45.02 -34.83
C SER A 2 15.56 43.85 -34.69
N ARG A 3 16.41 43.90 -33.66
CA ARG A 3 17.30 42.78 -33.28
C ARG A 3 16.45 41.75 -32.55
N ILE A 4 16.49 40.50 -33.00
CA ILE A 4 15.98 39.36 -32.22
C ILE A 4 17.24 38.71 -31.63
N ALA A 5 17.29 38.64 -30.30
CA ALA A 5 18.39 38.05 -29.56
C ALA A 5 18.29 36.52 -29.62
N GLU A 6 19.33 35.89 -30.14
CA GLU A 6 19.59 34.46 -29.96
C GLU A 6 20.05 34.21 -28.53
N TYR A 7 19.32 33.37 -27.80
CA TYR A 7 19.81 32.75 -26.58
C TYR A 7 20.02 31.26 -26.88
N GLU A 8 21.23 30.91 -27.30
CA GLU A 8 21.71 29.53 -27.38
C GLU A 8 22.14 29.08 -25.98
N LEU A 9 21.29 28.29 -25.32
CA LEU A 9 21.68 27.51 -24.15
C LEU A 9 22.06 26.10 -24.62
N GLN A 10 23.34 25.96 -24.98
CA GLN A 10 24.00 24.70 -25.30
C GLN A 10 24.18 23.89 -23.99
N VAL A 11 23.23 23.01 -23.68
CA VAL A 11 23.42 21.97 -22.65
C VAL A 11 22.81 20.66 -23.14
N GLY A 12 23.69 19.68 -23.40
CA GLY A 12 23.38 18.24 -23.38
C GLY A 12 22.29 17.75 -24.33
N GLY A 13 22.71 17.18 -25.46
CA GLY A 13 21.81 16.64 -26.48
C GLY A 13 20.86 15.56 -25.97
N ALA A 14 19.57 15.88 -25.98
CA ALA A 14 18.47 14.97 -26.26
C ALA A 14 17.28 15.81 -26.75
N ILE A 15 17.12 15.90 -28.07
CA ILE A 15 15.94 16.52 -28.69
C ILE A 15 14.81 15.50 -28.60
N TYR A 16 13.90 15.67 -27.66
CA TYR A 16 12.61 14.99 -27.71
C TYR A 16 11.65 15.86 -28.54
N VAL A 17 11.42 15.45 -29.79
CA VAL A 17 10.35 15.99 -30.63
C VAL A 17 9.06 15.23 -30.25
N TRP A 18 8.14 15.90 -29.57
CA TRP A 18 6.80 15.38 -29.31
C TRP A 18 5.90 15.73 -30.51
N ILE A 19 5.54 14.72 -31.31
CA ILE A 19 4.65 14.85 -32.47
C ILE A 19 3.31 14.17 -32.14
N GLY A 20 2.23 14.95 -32.16
CA GLY A 20 0.83 14.50 -32.37
C GLY A 20 0.19 13.76 -31.20
N GLY A 21 -0.95 14.17 -30.65
CA GLY A 21 -2.15 14.58 -31.37
C GLY A 21 -3.19 13.46 -31.30
N HIS A 22 -3.74 13.21 -30.11
CA HIS A 22 -4.95 12.39 -29.97
C HIS A 22 -6.16 13.30 -29.70
N SER A 23 -7.08 13.24 -30.66
CA SER A 23 -8.33 13.98 -30.79
C SER A 23 -9.22 13.87 -29.55
N ALA A 24 -9.85 14.99 -29.19
CA ALA A 24 -10.68 15.19 -28.00
C ALA A 24 -12.14 14.68 -28.12
N GLU A 25 -12.49 13.91 -29.16
CA GLU A 25 -13.91 13.63 -29.49
C GLU A 25 -14.46 12.26 -29.06
N GLU A 26 -13.65 11.29 -28.62
CA GLU A 26 -14.18 9.96 -28.22
C GLU A 26 -14.50 9.80 -26.72
N ALA A 27 -14.41 10.87 -25.93
CA ALA A 27 -14.55 10.81 -24.46
C ALA A 27 -16.00 10.81 -23.92
N THR A 28 -17.02 10.96 -24.77
CA THR A 28 -18.41 11.16 -24.30
C THR A 28 -19.30 9.91 -24.41
N MET A 29 -18.99 8.93 -25.27
CA MET A 29 -19.92 7.82 -25.55
C MET A 29 -19.82 6.59 -24.61
N ARG A 30 -18.89 6.58 -23.64
CA ARG A 30 -18.70 5.45 -22.71
C ARG A 30 -19.14 5.74 -21.27
N LYS A 31 -20.13 6.63 -21.08
CA LYS A 31 -20.68 6.94 -19.74
C LYS A 31 -22.04 6.33 -19.42
N GLU A 32 -22.78 5.78 -20.38
CA GLU A 32 -24.16 5.30 -20.13
C GLU A 32 -24.34 3.78 -19.94
N SER A 33 -23.35 2.94 -20.31
CA SER A 33 -23.56 1.48 -20.32
C SER A 33 -23.24 0.73 -19.02
N MET A 34 -22.74 1.37 -17.95
CA MET A 34 -22.29 0.67 -16.72
C MET A 34 -23.16 0.90 -15.49
N SER A 35 -24.40 1.37 -15.64
CA SER A 35 -25.31 1.65 -14.51
C SER A 35 -26.32 0.53 -14.18
N ARG A 36 -26.29 -0.63 -14.85
CA ARG A 36 -27.25 -1.71 -14.59
C ARG A 36 -26.55 -3.07 -14.48
N GLY A 37 -26.19 -3.43 -13.26
CA GLY A 37 -25.58 -4.74 -12.95
C GLY A 37 -25.37 -4.96 -11.45
N ALA A 38 -26.48 -5.24 -10.75
CA ALA A 38 -26.58 -6.11 -9.57
C ALA A 38 -25.46 -6.08 -8.49
N GLY A 39 -25.67 -5.28 -7.44
CA GLY A 39 -26.25 -5.85 -6.21
C GLY A 39 -25.50 -6.94 -5.44
N LEU A 40 -24.16 -6.93 -5.39
CA LEU A 40 -23.42 -7.66 -4.36
C LEU A 40 -22.64 -6.68 -3.49
N SER A 41 -23.09 -6.55 -2.23
CA SER A 41 -22.47 -5.72 -1.21
C SER A 41 -21.11 -6.32 -0.83
N TRP A 42 -20.05 -5.52 -0.93
CA TRP A 42 -18.69 -5.92 -0.50
C TRP A 42 -18.62 -6.30 1.00
N ARG A 43 -19.64 -5.98 1.80
CA ARG A 43 -19.69 -6.34 3.22
C ARG A 43 -19.91 -7.84 3.45
N ASP A 44 -20.52 -8.55 2.50
CA ASP A 44 -20.88 -9.96 2.70
C ASP A 44 -19.73 -10.92 2.35
N ALA A 45 -18.68 -10.45 1.67
CA ALA A 45 -17.49 -11.25 1.35
C ALA A 45 -16.41 -11.25 2.45
N LEU A 46 -16.48 -10.34 3.42
CA LEU A 46 -15.46 -10.18 4.48
C LEU A 46 -15.91 -10.64 5.86
N THR A 47 -17.16 -11.06 6.02
CA THR A 47 -17.66 -11.59 7.30
C THR A 47 -17.69 -13.11 7.29
N GLY A 48 -16.61 -13.74 6.78
CA GLY A 48 -16.28 -15.15 6.97
C GLY A 48 -16.24 -15.51 8.46
N LYS A 49 -17.43 -15.60 9.06
CA LYS A 49 -17.76 -16.13 10.37
C LYS A 49 -17.58 -17.63 10.25
N HIS A 50 -16.33 -18.04 10.14
CA HIS A 50 -15.97 -19.36 10.62
C HIS A 50 -16.29 -19.35 12.11
N ARG A 51 -17.34 -20.11 12.47
CA ARG A 51 -17.63 -20.48 13.85
C ARG A 51 -16.37 -21.13 14.41
N VAL A 52 -15.58 -20.35 15.16
CA VAL A 52 -14.62 -20.90 16.10
C VAL A 52 -15.44 -21.70 17.09
N GLY A 53 -15.29 -23.02 17.04
CA GLY A 53 -15.90 -23.92 18.01
C GLY A 53 -15.53 -23.47 19.42
N GLN A 54 -16.53 -23.32 20.27
CA GLN A 54 -16.36 -23.19 21.70
C GLN A 54 -15.57 -24.41 22.19
N ALA A 55 -14.35 -24.19 22.69
CA ALA A 55 -13.63 -25.20 23.42
C ALA A 55 -14.38 -25.49 24.73
N PRO A 56 -14.53 -26.76 25.13
CA PRO A 56 -15.17 -27.11 26.39
C PRO A 56 -14.34 -26.62 27.58
N ASP A 57 -15.05 -26.03 28.52
CA ASP A 57 -14.67 -25.51 29.82
C ASP A 57 -14.41 -26.63 30.83
N SER A 58 -13.39 -27.47 30.59
CA SER A 58 -12.96 -28.49 31.55
C SER A 58 -11.59 -28.17 32.15
N TRP A 59 -11.50 -27.08 32.91
CA TRP A 59 -10.38 -26.80 33.83
C TRP A 59 -10.80 -26.99 35.30
N GLY A 60 -11.62 -28.02 35.54
CA GLY A 60 -11.91 -28.52 36.87
C GLY A 60 -10.85 -29.52 37.32
N MET A 61 -10.24 -29.26 38.47
CA MET A 61 -9.33 -30.12 39.25
C MET A 61 -7.84 -30.09 38.88
N LEU A 62 -7.17 -29.04 39.36
CA LEU A 62 -5.79 -29.17 39.84
C LEU A 62 -5.73 -28.92 41.36
N PRO A 63 -5.02 -29.76 42.13
CA PRO A 63 -4.98 -29.71 43.59
C PRO A 63 -4.22 -28.50 44.14
N ARG A 64 -4.74 -27.94 45.24
CA ARG A 64 -4.36 -26.65 45.85
C ARG A 64 -2.96 -26.61 46.49
N HIS A 65 -2.21 -27.72 46.50
CA HIS A 65 -0.94 -27.85 47.23
C HIS A 65 0.32 -27.61 46.38
N VAL A 66 0.17 -27.38 45.07
CA VAL A 66 1.30 -27.05 44.17
C VAL A 66 1.51 -25.52 44.03
N ARG A 67 0.90 -24.73 44.92
CA ARG A 67 0.82 -23.26 44.81
C ARG A 67 1.99 -22.49 45.44
N ASN A 68 2.85 -23.12 46.25
CA ASN A 68 3.84 -22.39 47.07
C ASN A 68 5.32 -22.80 46.87
N GLY A 69 5.68 -23.50 45.78
CA GLY A 69 7.03 -24.07 45.59
C GLY A 69 7.77 -23.73 44.30
N VAL A 70 7.26 -22.80 43.47
CA VAL A 70 7.92 -22.39 42.20
C VAL A 70 7.90 -20.87 42.09
N ILE A 71 8.47 -20.19 43.09
CA ILE A 71 8.66 -18.72 43.10
C ILE A 71 10.15 -18.35 42.86
N GLY A 72 11.05 -19.34 42.68
CA GLY A 72 12.50 -19.12 42.73
C GLY A 72 13.30 -19.17 41.41
N THR A 73 12.75 -19.57 40.26
CA THR A 73 13.60 -19.82 39.06
C THR A 73 12.89 -19.62 37.71
N VAL A 74 12.12 -18.55 37.54
CA VAL A 74 11.59 -18.13 36.22
C VAL A 74 11.72 -16.61 36.08
N LEU A 75 12.96 -16.10 36.05
CA LEU A 75 13.23 -14.65 36.01
C LEU A 75 14.11 -14.21 34.82
N VAL A 76 14.25 -15.03 33.75
CA VAL A 76 15.16 -14.66 32.62
C VAL A 76 14.60 -14.88 31.20
N VAL A 77 13.44 -15.50 30.97
CA VAL A 77 12.96 -15.72 29.58
C VAL A 77 11.55 -15.18 29.39
N GLY A 78 11.43 -14.04 28.73
CA GLY A 78 10.13 -13.48 28.40
C GLY A 78 10.07 -12.09 27.78
N PHE A 79 11.17 -11.50 27.30
CA PHE A 79 11.07 -10.40 26.34
C PHE A 79 10.77 -10.97 24.94
N VAL A 80 9.59 -11.60 24.79
CA VAL A 80 9.03 -11.86 23.46
C VAL A 80 8.55 -10.51 22.96
N GLY A 81 9.34 -9.94 22.05
CA GLY A 81 9.18 -8.59 21.55
C GLY A 81 7.77 -8.32 21.05
N CYS A 82 7.22 -7.19 21.48
CA CYS A 82 6.04 -6.58 20.90
C CYS A 82 6.40 -6.09 19.50
N ALA A 83 6.52 -7.01 18.53
CA ALA A 83 6.52 -6.67 17.11
C ALA A 83 5.05 -6.44 16.71
N THR A 84 4.41 -5.44 17.30
CA THR A 84 3.16 -4.93 16.78
C THR A 84 3.49 -4.41 15.38
N ALA A 85 2.97 -5.09 14.37
CA ALA A 85 2.97 -4.64 12.98
C ALA A 85 2.52 -3.19 12.99
N SER A 86 3.49 -2.28 12.91
CA SER A 86 3.22 -0.87 13.11
C SER A 86 2.40 -0.44 11.92
N GLY A 87 1.18 0.04 12.17
CA GLY A 87 0.32 0.68 11.17
C GLY A 87 0.96 2.00 10.74
N THR A 88 2.09 1.91 10.04
CA THR A 88 2.85 3.03 9.52
C THR A 88 3.20 2.76 8.06
N MET A 89 3.14 3.80 7.26
CA MET A 89 3.49 3.73 5.84
C MET A 89 5.01 3.63 5.70
N PRO A 90 5.56 2.53 5.15
CA PRO A 90 7.00 2.37 4.98
C PRO A 90 7.60 3.57 4.26
N SER A 91 8.72 4.09 4.77
CA SER A 91 9.45 5.15 4.08
C SER A 91 10.13 4.60 2.82
N PRO A 92 10.41 5.45 1.81
CA PRO A 92 11.18 5.02 0.64
C PRO A 92 12.53 4.41 1.03
N GLY A 93 13.20 4.95 2.06
CA GLY A 93 14.46 4.39 2.57
C GLY A 93 14.32 2.98 3.16
N GLN A 94 13.20 2.68 3.83
CA GLN A 94 12.92 1.32 4.32
C GLN A 94 12.66 0.34 3.16
N LEU A 95 11.95 0.79 2.12
CA LEU A 95 11.70 0.00 0.92
C LEU A 95 12.99 -0.24 0.13
N ALA A 96 13.88 0.76 0.07
CA ALA A 96 15.20 0.67 -0.55
C ALA A 96 16.12 -0.31 0.19
N ALA A 97 16.18 -0.23 1.52
CA ALA A 97 16.95 -1.15 2.35
C ALA A 97 16.48 -2.62 2.20
N GLY A 98 15.20 -2.83 1.85
CA GLY A 98 14.63 -4.13 1.50
C GLY A 98 15.05 -4.68 0.12
N GLY A 99 15.84 -3.92 -0.64
CA GLY A 99 16.31 -4.27 -1.98
C GLY A 99 15.27 -4.06 -3.08
N VAL A 100 14.25 -3.20 -2.85
CA VAL A 100 13.12 -3.05 -3.78
C VAL A 100 13.22 -1.79 -4.67
N ALA A 101 14.11 -0.84 -4.34
CA ALA A 101 14.43 0.30 -5.20
C ALA A 101 15.83 0.11 -5.80
N ALA A 102 15.94 0.11 -7.13
CA ALA A 102 17.19 -0.18 -7.83
C ALA A 102 17.91 1.09 -8.34
N SER A 103 17.17 2.20 -8.50
CA SER A 103 17.68 3.45 -9.06
C SER A 103 17.21 4.67 -8.26
N GLU A 104 17.88 5.82 -8.49
CA GLU A 104 17.44 7.11 -7.97
C GLU A 104 16.04 7.51 -8.46
N ALA A 105 15.72 7.15 -9.71
CA ALA A 105 14.39 7.35 -10.28
C ALA A 105 13.32 6.56 -9.50
N ASP A 106 13.61 5.32 -9.14
CA ASP A 106 12.70 4.50 -8.31
C ASP A 106 12.51 5.13 -6.93
N MET A 107 13.59 5.64 -6.33
CA MET A 107 13.51 6.32 -5.03
C MET A 107 12.63 7.58 -5.09
N ALA A 108 12.76 8.36 -6.17
CA ALA A 108 11.92 9.53 -6.39
C ALA A 108 10.44 9.14 -6.57
N ALA A 109 10.15 8.09 -7.36
CA ALA A 109 8.81 7.57 -7.55
C ALA A 109 8.19 7.06 -6.24
N LEU A 110 8.93 6.29 -5.44
CA LEU A 110 8.50 5.83 -4.11
C LEU A 110 8.22 7.00 -3.17
N GLY A 111 9.04 8.05 -3.22
CA GLY A 111 8.84 9.28 -2.45
C GLY A 111 7.53 9.98 -2.80
N ARG A 112 7.30 10.22 -4.10
CA ARG A 112 6.06 10.86 -4.61
C ARG A 112 4.83 10.01 -4.32
N GLY A 113 4.90 8.70 -4.60
CA GLY A 113 3.81 7.77 -4.34
C GLY A 113 3.43 7.69 -2.86
N ARG A 114 4.41 7.70 -1.95
CA ARG A 114 4.14 7.76 -0.51
C ARG A 114 3.43 9.06 -0.11
N ALA A 115 3.90 10.19 -0.63
CA ALA A 115 3.29 11.49 -0.35
C ALA A 115 1.82 11.49 -0.78
N LEU A 116 1.52 11.08 -2.02
CA LEU A 116 0.16 10.94 -2.52
C LEU A 116 -0.69 10.00 -1.66
N ALA A 117 -0.13 8.87 -1.22
CA ALA A 117 -0.85 7.94 -0.36
C ALA A 117 -1.28 8.56 0.97
N VAL A 118 -0.44 9.42 1.56
CA VAL A 118 -0.77 10.06 2.85
C VAL A 118 -1.61 11.33 2.71
N THR A 119 -1.46 12.09 1.61
CA THR A 119 -2.18 13.36 1.41
C THR A 119 -3.51 13.18 0.69
N GLU A 120 -3.58 12.33 -0.34
CA GLU A 120 -4.77 12.24 -1.21
C GLU A 120 -5.72 11.13 -0.77
N CYS A 121 -5.20 9.95 -0.41
CA CYS A 121 -6.03 8.79 -0.08
C CYS A 121 -6.73 8.90 1.30
N THR A 122 -6.35 9.87 2.13
CA THR A 122 -6.91 10.10 3.48
C THR A 122 -8.03 11.14 3.51
N THR A 123 -8.28 11.82 2.38
CA THR A 123 -9.24 12.92 2.28
C THR A 123 -10.69 12.47 2.36
N CYS A 124 -11.00 11.27 1.85
CA CYS A 124 -12.37 10.79 1.67
C CYS A 124 -12.78 9.65 2.64
N HIS A 125 -11.82 8.88 3.13
CA HIS A 125 -12.03 7.77 4.05
C HIS A 125 -10.72 7.43 4.78
N ARG A 126 -10.75 6.44 5.67
CA ARG A 126 -9.54 5.95 6.33
C ARG A 126 -8.46 5.58 5.30
N LEU A 127 -7.20 5.73 5.69
CA LEU A 127 -6.09 5.18 4.94
C LEU A 127 -6.17 3.65 4.92
N TYR A 128 -5.94 3.06 3.75
CA TYR A 128 -5.72 1.62 3.61
C TYR A 128 -4.22 1.35 3.65
N TRP A 129 -3.79 0.46 4.54
CA TRP A 129 -2.39 0.09 4.68
C TRP A 129 -1.95 -0.86 3.56
N PRO A 130 -0.69 -0.78 3.10
CA PRO A 130 -0.15 -1.62 2.03
C PRO A 130 -0.33 -3.13 2.23
N HIS A 131 -0.35 -3.60 3.48
CA HIS A 131 -0.52 -5.02 3.83
C HIS A 131 -1.98 -5.49 3.79
N GLU A 132 -2.97 -4.59 3.82
CA GLU A 132 -4.40 -4.95 3.80
C GLU A 132 -4.83 -5.57 2.45
N TYR A 133 -4.11 -5.28 1.37
CA TYR A 133 -4.37 -5.83 0.04
C TYR A 133 -3.12 -6.52 -0.52
N PRO A 134 -3.27 -7.54 -1.39
CA PRO A 134 -2.13 -8.13 -2.10
C PRO A 134 -1.57 -7.11 -3.11
N ALA A 135 -0.30 -7.28 -3.47
CA ALA A 135 0.42 -6.34 -4.32
C ALA A 135 -0.30 -6.14 -5.67
N GLU A 136 -0.86 -7.21 -6.22
CA GLU A 136 -1.52 -7.28 -7.52
C GLU A 136 -2.89 -6.56 -7.53
N ALA A 137 -3.50 -6.35 -6.36
CA ALA A 137 -4.79 -5.66 -6.26
C ALA A 137 -4.64 -4.14 -6.34
N TRP A 138 -3.49 -3.59 -5.92
CA TRP A 138 -3.30 -2.15 -5.80
C TRP A 138 -3.49 -1.37 -7.11
N PRO A 139 -2.96 -1.79 -8.27
CA PRO A 139 -3.22 -1.07 -9.53
C PRO A 139 -4.72 -0.99 -9.88
N GLY A 140 -5.51 -2.02 -9.52
CA GLY A 140 -6.96 -2.01 -9.67
C GLY A 140 -7.64 -1.00 -8.76
N ILE A 141 -7.19 -0.90 -7.51
CA ILE A 141 -7.70 0.06 -6.53
C ILE A 141 -7.35 1.49 -6.96
N VAL A 142 -6.09 1.75 -7.33
CA VAL A 142 -5.62 3.07 -7.77
C VAL A 142 -6.36 3.51 -9.04
N ARG A 143 -6.56 2.64 -10.03
CA ARG A 143 -7.34 2.99 -11.23
C ARG A 143 -8.79 3.39 -10.90
N LYS A 144 -9.39 2.79 -9.86
CA LYS A 144 -10.76 3.10 -9.43
C LYS A 144 -10.84 4.37 -8.58
N MET A 145 -9.85 4.62 -7.73
CA MET A 145 -9.88 5.72 -6.75
C MET A 145 -9.15 6.98 -7.24
N GLY A 146 -8.12 6.84 -8.06
CA GLY A 146 -7.31 7.95 -8.59
C GLY A 146 -8.15 9.05 -9.24
N PRO A 147 -9.07 8.74 -10.17
CA PRO A 147 -9.93 9.76 -10.76
C PRO A 147 -10.86 10.45 -9.74
N ARG A 148 -11.22 9.76 -8.65
CA ARG A 148 -12.08 10.32 -7.59
C ARG A 148 -11.30 11.22 -6.64
N ALA A 149 -10.00 10.99 -6.53
CA ALA A 149 -9.04 11.82 -5.81
C ALA A 149 -8.33 12.83 -6.75
N SER A 150 -8.83 13.00 -7.98
CA SER A 150 -8.27 13.92 -8.98
C SER A 150 -6.78 13.70 -9.31
N LEU A 151 -6.30 12.46 -9.20
CA LEU A 151 -4.92 12.11 -9.56
C LEU A 151 -4.72 12.09 -11.08
N THR A 152 -3.58 12.60 -11.53
CA THR A 152 -3.11 12.48 -12.92
C THR A 152 -2.62 11.06 -13.23
N GLY A 153 -2.39 10.76 -14.51
CA GLY A 153 -1.81 9.48 -14.95
C GLY A 153 -0.49 9.17 -14.25
N ASP A 154 0.45 10.11 -14.26
CA ASP A 154 1.77 9.95 -13.63
C ASP A 154 1.67 9.79 -12.11
N GLN A 155 0.77 10.54 -11.46
CA GLN A 155 0.51 10.40 -10.03
C GLN A 155 -0.05 9.02 -9.67
N MET A 156 -0.97 8.49 -10.50
CA MET A 156 -1.50 7.14 -10.32
C MET A 156 -0.41 6.07 -10.51
N GLU A 157 0.53 6.28 -11.42
CA GLU A 157 1.67 5.37 -11.62
C GLU A 157 2.60 5.38 -10.41
N ASP A 158 3.08 6.56 -9.98
CA ASP A 158 3.93 6.71 -8.79
C ASP A 158 3.28 6.09 -7.54
N LEU A 159 1.97 6.35 -7.35
CA LEU A 159 1.20 5.77 -6.25
C LEU A 159 1.10 4.24 -6.33
N SER A 160 0.89 3.70 -7.54
CA SER A 160 0.81 2.26 -7.77
C SER A 160 2.15 1.59 -7.47
N VAL A 161 3.26 2.14 -7.98
CA VAL A 161 4.63 1.67 -7.70
C VAL A 161 4.88 1.60 -6.21
N TYR A 162 4.53 2.66 -5.47
CA TYR A 162 4.68 2.70 -4.03
C TYR A 162 3.85 1.63 -3.30
N LEU A 163 2.54 1.54 -3.56
CA LEU A 163 1.65 0.63 -2.84
C LEU A 163 1.97 -0.85 -3.12
N VAL A 164 2.30 -1.19 -4.37
CA VAL A 164 2.75 -2.54 -4.77
C VAL A 164 4.03 -2.90 -4.02
N THR A 165 5.02 -2.01 -4.03
CA THR A 165 6.32 -2.22 -3.39
C THR A 165 6.18 -2.37 -1.87
N ALA A 166 5.41 -1.48 -1.24
CA ALA A 166 5.16 -1.52 0.19
C ALA A 166 4.37 -2.77 0.62
N SER A 167 3.40 -3.21 -0.20
CA SER A 167 2.65 -4.45 0.06
C SER A 167 3.56 -5.68 0.03
N LYS A 168 4.45 -5.79 -0.97
CA LYS A 168 5.43 -6.88 -1.06
C LYS A 168 6.38 -6.88 0.13
N ALA A 169 6.89 -5.71 0.51
CA ALA A 169 7.80 -5.58 1.65
C ALA A 169 7.15 -6.02 2.97
N ALA A 170 5.90 -5.59 3.23
CA ALA A 170 5.18 -5.96 4.44
C ALA A 170 4.91 -7.48 4.54
N ARG A 171 4.60 -8.13 3.42
CA ARG A 171 4.37 -9.59 3.40
C ARG A 171 5.66 -10.39 3.57
N LYS A 172 6.79 -9.89 3.05
CA LYS A 172 8.10 -10.51 3.26
C LYS A 172 8.45 -10.56 4.75
N THR A 173 8.09 -9.53 5.52
CA THR A 173 8.31 -9.52 6.96
C THR A 173 7.38 -10.46 7.73
N GLU A 174 6.14 -10.65 7.28
CA GLU A 174 5.20 -11.61 7.90
C GLU A 174 5.65 -13.07 7.69
N GLY A 175 6.14 -13.40 6.50
CA GLY A 175 6.61 -14.76 6.19
C GLY A 175 7.90 -15.19 6.91
N ALA A 176 8.73 -14.23 7.35
CA ALA A 176 10.01 -14.51 8.00
C ALA A 176 9.89 -14.87 9.49
N GLY A 177 8.73 -14.64 10.12
CA GLY A 177 8.50 -14.87 11.56
C GLY A 177 7.71 -16.13 11.91
N GLY A 178 7.42 -17.00 10.94
CA GLY A 178 6.52 -18.16 11.09
C GLY A 178 7.20 -19.52 11.32
N HIS A 179 8.41 -19.57 11.89
CA HIS A 179 9.14 -20.81 12.18
C HIS A 179 9.39 -21.00 13.67
#